data_AF-W2CVI1-F1
#
_entry.id   AF-W2CVI1-F1
#
_cell.length_a   1.000
_cell.length_b   1.000
_cell.length_c   1.000
_cell.angle_alpha   90.00
_cell.angle_beta   90.00
_cell.angle_gamma   90.00
#
_symmetry.space_group_name_H-M   'P 1'
#
loop_
_entity.id
_entity.type
_entity.pdbx_description
1 polymer ?
#
loop_
_entity_poly.entity_id
_entity_poly.type
_entity_poly.pdbx_seq_one_letter_code
_entity_poly.pdbx_strand_id
1 'polypeptide(L)'
;MLFGDTFSKDIPREIIFRDVFSRGIQGDILFRGTFSKDIPRGILFEGIFLRRIQWGILLWDIFSRVSRRGFLFGDTLSRDIQGRIIFGDAFSKVGQRGILFGDVLSRVGERGILFGDVLSRVGERWYVF
;
A
#
# COMPACT_ATOMS: atom_id res chain seq x y z
N MET A 1 -22.81 6.53 3.74
CA MET A 1 -22.41 5.12 3.93
C MET A 1 -23.12 4.34 2.85
N LEU A 2 -22.35 3.70 1.97
CA LEU A 2 -22.85 3.01 0.79
C LEU A 2 -22.69 1.49 0.96
N PHE A 3 -23.78 0.77 0.75
CA PHE A 3 -23.82 -0.68 0.83
C PHE A 3 -24.11 -1.24 -0.56
N GLY A 4 -23.07 -1.42 -1.36
CA GLY A 4 -23.20 -1.84 -2.76
C GLY A 4 -21.96 -1.53 -3.58
N ASP A 5 -21.90 -2.12 -4.77
CA ASP A 5 -20.81 -1.87 -5.70
C ASP A 5 -20.95 -0.46 -6.26
N THR A 6 -19.87 0.32 -6.26
CA THR A 6 -19.90 1.74 -6.61
C THR A 6 -19.06 2.01 -7.84
N PHE A 7 -19.69 2.55 -8.89
CA PHE A 7 -19.02 3.01 -10.09
C PHE A 7 -19.21 4.52 -10.25
N SER A 8 -18.14 5.29 -10.08
CA SER A 8 -18.18 6.75 -10.24
C SER A 8 -16.84 7.30 -10.70
N LYS A 9 -16.85 8.41 -11.44
CA LYS A 9 -15.61 9.11 -11.81
C LYS A 9 -14.83 9.57 -10.58
N ASP A 10 -15.53 10.20 -9.64
CA ASP A 10 -14.97 10.68 -8.39
C ASP A 10 -15.91 10.28 -7.25
N ILE A 11 -15.32 9.77 -6.17
CA ILE A 11 -16.04 9.39 -4.96
C ILE A 11 -15.64 10.35 -3.85
N PRO A 12 -16.58 11.16 -3.33
CA PRO A 12 -16.34 12.00 -2.16
C PRO A 12 -16.23 11.13 -0.91
N ARG A 13 -15.94 11.74 0.23
CA ARG A 13 -15.77 11.04 1.51
C ARG A 13 -17.00 10.20 1.89
N GLU A 14 -16.91 8.89 1.70
CA GLU A 14 -17.88 7.89 2.07
C GLU A 14 -17.27 6.55 2.54
N ILE A 15 -17.86 5.96 3.59
CA ILE A 15 -17.57 4.56 3.98
C ILE A 15 -18.29 3.63 3.00
N ILE A 16 -17.54 2.77 2.32
CA ILE A 16 -18.07 1.83 1.32
C ILE A 16 -17.66 0.40 1.70
N PHE A 17 -18.65 -0.50 1.71
CA PHE A 17 -18.47 -1.88 2.15
C PHE A 17 -18.16 -2.89 1.03
N ARG A 18 -18.22 -2.47 -0.23
CA ARG A 18 -18.18 -3.34 -1.41
C ARG A 18 -17.24 -2.79 -2.48
N ASP A 19 -17.24 -3.44 -3.64
CA ASP A 19 -16.29 -3.17 -4.70
C ASP A 19 -16.45 -1.75 -5.25
N VAL A 20 -15.32 -1.06 -5.41
CA VAL A 20 -15.28 0.32 -5.88
C VAL A 20 -14.45 0.43 -7.14
N PHE A 21 -15.04 1.00 -8.18
CA PHE A 21 -14.31 1.38 -9.39
C PHE A 21 -14.41 2.88 -9.61
N SER A 22 -13.28 3.57 -9.53
CA SER A 22 -13.23 5.02 -9.67
C SER A 22 -11.96 5.55 -10.32
N ARG A 23 -11.99 6.79 -10.80
CA ARG A 23 -10.76 7.48 -11.22
C ARG A 23 -10.05 8.09 -10.01
N GLY A 24 -10.81 8.59 -9.03
CA GLY A 24 -10.29 9.20 -7.82
C GLY A 24 -11.22 8.98 -6.64
N ILE A 25 -10.66 8.61 -5.49
CA ILE A 25 -11.42 8.45 -4.24
C ILE A 25 -10.80 9.36 -3.20
N GLN A 26 -11.60 10.21 -2.58
CA GLN A 26 -11.09 11.25 -1.70
C GLN A 26 -11.26 10.91 -0.22
N GLY A 27 -10.40 10.05 0.36
CA GLY A 27 -10.22 10.01 1.81
C GLY A 27 -11.19 9.17 2.63
N ASP A 28 -11.21 7.83 2.47
CA ASP A 28 -12.25 6.96 3.04
C ASP A 28 -11.82 5.61 3.62
N ILE A 29 -12.78 4.95 4.27
CA ILE A 29 -12.70 3.55 4.69
C ILE A 29 -13.39 2.68 3.64
N LEU A 30 -12.62 1.84 2.94
CA LEU A 30 -13.12 0.90 1.93
C LEU A 30 -12.83 -0.52 2.39
N PHE A 31 -13.87 -1.35 2.52
CA PHE A 31 -13.74 -2.68 3.12
C PHE A 31 -13.42 -3.80 2.12
N ARG A 32 -13.56 -3.57 0.79
CA ARG A 32 -13.41 -4.62 -0.21
C ARG A 32 -13.15 -4.08 -1.61
N GLY A 33 -12.21 -4.70 -2.34
CA GLY A 33 -12.13 -4.66 -3.81
C GLY A 33 -12.07 -3.25 -4.40
N THR A 34 -10.96 -2.52 -4.23
CA THR A 34 -10.86 -1.13 -4.72
C THR A 34 -9.99 -1.03 -5.97
N PHE A 35 -10.57 -0.57 -7.08
CA PHE A 35 -9.83 -0.17 -8.28
C PHE A 35 -9.90 1.36 -8.46
N SER A 36 -8.76 2.02 -8.30
CA SER A 36 -8.66 3.47 -8.53
C SER A 36 -7.31 3.90 -9.11
N LYS A 37 -7.28 5.02 -9.84
CA LYS A 37 -5.99 5.57 -10.27
C LYS A 37 -5.28 6.22 -9.09
N ASP A 38 -5.96 7.09 -8.36
CA ASP A 38 -5.34 7.91 -7.34
C ASP A 38 -6.18 7.95 -6.07
N ILE A 39 -5.55 7.62 -4.94
CA ILE A 39 -6.11 7.79 -3.60
C ILE A 39 -5.14 8.64 -2.78
N PRO A 40 -5.47 9.92 -2.46
CA PRO A 40 -4.62 10.75 -1.63
C PRO A 40 -4.61 10.28 -0.17
N ARG A 41 -5.73 9.74 0.33
CA ARG A 41 -5.83 9.24 1.71
C ARG A 41 -6.89 8.13 1.82
N GLY A 42 -6.69 7.17 2.72
CA GLY A 42 -7.75 6.20 3.07
C GLY A 42 -7.30 5.09 4.02
N ILE A 43 -8.27 4.35 4.56
CA ILE A 43 -8.06 3.04 5.19
C ILE A 43 -8.69 2.02 4.24
N LEU A 44 -7.89 1.11 3.72
CA LEU A 44 -8.34 0.17 2.72
C LEU A 44 -8.14 -1.26 3.22
N PHE A 45 -9.15 -2.08 3.06
CA PHE A 45 -9.12 -3.49 3.37
C PHE A 45 -9.32 -4.29 2.09
N GLU A 46 -8.58 -5.39 1.97
CA GLU A 46 -8.85 -6.51 1.05
C GLU A 46 -8.88 -6.16 -0.45
N GLY A 47 -7.85 -6.59 -1.18
CA GLY A 47 -7.87 -6.64 -2.65
C GLY A 47 -7.87 -5.26 -3.30
N ILE A 48 -6.76 -4.53 -3.14
CA ILE A 48 -6.64 -3.15 -3.60
C ILE A 48 -5.76 -3.07 -4.83
N PHE A 49 -6.28 -2.51 -5.92
CA PHE A 49 -5.53 -2.23 -7.14
C PHE A 49 -5.49 -0.73 -7.43
N LEU A 50 -4.31 -0.13 -7.25
CA LEU A 50 -4.12 1.31 -7.39
C LEU A 50 -2.97 1.68 -8.31
N ARG A 51 -3.09 2.80 -9.03
CA ARG A 51 -1.90 3.38 -9.66
C ARG A 51 -1.06 4.14 -8.63
N ARG A 52 -1.68 4.90 -7.73
CA ARG A 52 -0.97 5.69 -6.72
C ARG A 52 -1.79 5.83 -5.44
N ILE A 53 -1.11 5.64 -4.31
CA ILE A 53 -1.61 6.02 -3.00
C ILE A 53 -0.60 6.92 -2.28
N GLN A 54 -1.07 8.01 -1.67
CA GLN A 54 -0.19 8.98 -0.99
C GLN A 54 -0.15 8.84 0.52
N TRP A 55 -1.24 8.39 1.13
CA TRP A 55 -1.28 8.07 2.55
C TRP A 55 -2.38 7.06 2.86
N GLY A 56 -2.12 6.11 3.75
CA GLY A 56 -3.19 5.22 4.18
C GLY A 56 -2.76 4.10 5.10
N ILE A 57 -3.77 3.43 5.64
CA ILE A 57 -3.61 2.15 6.32
C ILE A 57 -4.16 1.10 5.35
N LEU A 58 -3.32 0.18 4.92
CA LEU A 58 -3.71 -0.86 3.98
C LEU A 58 -3.59 -2.21 4.66
N LEU A 59 -4.64 -3.00 4.55
CA LEU A 59 -4.77 -4.30 5.18
C LEU A 59 -5.00 -5.38 4.11
N TRP A 60 -4.28 -6.48 4.25
CA TRP A 60 -4.29 -7.66 3.36
C TRP A 60 -3.46 -7.47 2.08
N ASP A 61 -4.03 -7.72 0.91
CA ASP A 61 -3.32 -7.75 -0.37
C ASP A 61 -3.42 -6.41 -1.11
N ILE A 62 -2.27 -5.83 -1.41
CA ILE A 62 -2.20 -4.57 -2.15
C ILE A 62 -1.33 -4.71 -3.38
N PHE A 63 -1.91 -4.32 -4.52
CA PHE A 63 -1.19 -4.08 -5.75
C PHE A 63 -1.21 -2.59 -6.08
N SER A 64 -0.03 -1.95 -6.05
CA SER A 64 0.08 -0.55 -6.43
C SER A 64 1.24 -0.27 -7.36
N ARG A 65 1.19 0.79 -8.17
CA ARG A 65 2.40 1.22 -8.90
C ARG A 65 3.31 2.07 -8.02
N VAL A 66 2.72 2.92 -7.18
CA VAL A 66 3.42 3.81 -6.25
C VAL A 66 2.63 3.86 -4.95
N SER A 67 3.28 3.47 -3.85
CA SER A 67 2.72 3.63 -2.51
C SER A 67 3.61 4.55 -1.69
N ARG A 68 3.05 5.65 -1.19
CA ARG A 68 3.76 6.61 -0.34
C ARG A 68 3.08 6.67 1.02
N ARG A 69 3.91 6.76 2.06
CA ARG A 69 3.60 7.07 3.47
C ARG A 69 2.37 6.33 4.00
N GLY A 70 2.54 5.13 4.52
CA GLY A 70 1.42 4.40 5.13
C GLY A 70 1.85 3.36 6.13
N PHE A 71 0.83 2.73 6.72
CA PHE A 71 0.96 1.47 7.43
C PHE A 71 0.44 0.38 6.51
N LEU A 72 1.25 -0.63 6.25
CA LEU A 72 0.90 -1.78 5.43
C LEU A 72 0.87 -3.01 6.33
N PHE A 73 -0.19 -3.79 6.26
CA PHE A 73 -0.35 -5.04 6.99
C PHE A 73 -0.79 -6.10 5.97
N GLY A 74 0.02 -7.10 5.72
CA GLY A 74 -0.19 -8.11 4.68
C GLY A 74 0.74 -7.92 3.48
N ASP A 75 0.43 -8.64 2.39
CA ASP A 75 1.33 -8.76 1.26
C ASP A 75 1.17 -7.57 0.31
N THR A 76 2.30 -6.91 0.04
CA THR A 76 2.31 -5.74 -0.85
C THR A 76 3.22 -5.96 -2.04
N LEU A 77 2.65 -5.78 -3.23
CA LEU A 77 3.40 -5.68 -4.47
C LEU A 77 3.33 -4.25 -5.00
N SER A 78 4.49 -3.59 -5.08
CA SER A 78 4.57 -2.27 -5.71
C SER A 78 5.81 -2.07 -6.58
N ARG A 79 5.82 -1.08 -7.47
CA ARG A 79 7.08 -0.69 -8.11
C ARG A 79 7.93 0.19 -7.21
N ASP A 80 7.29 1.09 -6.47
CA ASP A 80 7.92 2.08 -5.61
C ASP A 80 7.17 2.16 -4.29
N ILE A 81 7.84 1.76 -3.21
CA ILE A 81 7.31 1.82 -1.85
C ILE A 81 8.12 2.83 -1.06
N GLN A 82 7.46 3.89 -0.61
CA GLN A 82 7.98 4.83 0.38
C GLN A 82 7.19 4.67 1.69
N GLY A 83 7.49 3.61 2.44
CA GLY A 83 6.73 3.18 3.62
C GLY A 83 7.11 3.90 4.91
N ARG A 84 6.26 3.78 5.94
CA ARG A 84 6.61 4.17 7.32
C ARG A 84 6.73 2.93 8.20
N ILE A 85 5.71 2.06 8.18
CA ILE A 85 5.73 0.76 8.85
C ILE A 85 5.06 -0.26 7.95
N ILE A 86 5.68 -1.43 7.81
CA ILE A 86 5.17 -2.56 7.02
C ILE A 86 5.24 -3.81 7.90
N PHE A 87 4.13 -4.55 7.94
CA PHE A 87 4.02 -5.86 8.55
C PHE A 87 3.58 -6.85 7.47
N GLY A 88 4.37 -7.90 7.23
CA GLY A 88 4.16 -8.86 6.14
C GLY A 88 5.16 -8.68 5.00
N ASP A 89 4.89 -9.35 3.88
CA ASP A 89 5.87 -9.45 2.80
C ASP A 89 5.74 -8.31 1.80
N ALA A 90 6.88 -7.70 1.46
CA ALA A 90 6.92 -6.56 0.54
C ALA A 90 7.83 -6.82 -0.66
N PHE A 91 7.21 -6.80 -1.84
CA PHE A 91 7.89 -6.93 -3.12
C PHE A 91 7.93 -5.56 -3.81
N SER A 92 9.13 -5.00 -3.99
CA SER A 92 9.29 -3.72 -4.70
C SER A 92 10.47 -3.66 -5.66
N LYS A 93 10.44 -2.76 -6.66
CA LYS A 93 11.67 -2.48 -7.45
C LYS A 93 12.56 -1.50 -6.69
N VAL A 94 11.94 -0.47 -6.13
CA VAL A 94 12.61 0.55 -5.31
C VAL A 94 11.85 0.64 -4.00
N GLY A 95 12.56 0.47 -2.90
CA GLY A 95 12.05 0.63 -1.55
C GLY A 95 12.84 1.69 -0.81
N GLN A 96 12.15 2.73 -0.34
CA GLN A 96 12.71 3.74 0.55
C GLN A 96 11.92 3.72 1.87
N ARG A 97 12.63 3.42 2.97
CA ARG A 97 12.21 3.68 4.35
C ARG A 97 11.19 2.75 5.01
N GLY A 98 11.41 2.58 6.32
CA GLY A 98 10.43 2.19 7.33
C GLY A 98 11.00 1.36 8.48
N ILE A 99 10.14 1.04 9.43
CA ILE A 99 10.30 -0.18 10.25
C ILE A 99 9.56 -1.29 9.49
N LEU A 100 10.23 -2.41 9.26
CA LEU A 100 9.63 -3.54 8.57
C LEU A 100 9.71 -4.79 9.44
N PHE A 101 8.59 -5.51 9.48
CA PHE A 101 8.45 -6.81 10.13
C PHE A 101 7.98 -7.82 9.07
N GLY A 102 8.83 -8.75 8.67
CA GLY A 102 8.58 -9.69 7.57
C GLY A 102 9.67 -9.65 6.50
N ASP A 103 9.36 -10.20 5.32
CA ASP A 103 10.36 -10.38 4.26
C ASP A 103 10.26 -9.30 3.19
N VAL A 104 11.42 -8.84 2.70
CA VAL A 104 11.51 -7.87 1.61
C VAL A 104 12.31 -8.41 0.46
N LEU A 105 11.70 -8.33 -0.72
CA LEU A 105 12.41 -8.51 -1.98
C LEU A 105 12.43 -7.19 -2.74
N SER A 106 13.62 -6.62 -2.91
CA SER A 106 13.77 -5.39 -3.68
C SER A 106 15.00 -5.33 -4.59
N ARG A 107 14.95 -4.55 -5.69
CA ARG A 107 16.17 -4.32 -6.48
C ARG A 107 17.06 -3.27 -5.85
N VAL A 108 16.46 -2.21 -5.32
CA VAL A 108 17.14 -1.09 -4.68
C VAL A 108 16.44 -0.80 -3.35
N GLY A 109 17.18 -0.88 -2.25
CA GLY A 109 16.68 -0.58 -0.91
C GLY A 109 17.50 0.52 -0.23
N GLU A 110 16.85 1.50 0.38
CA GLU A 110 17.51 2.55 1.16
C GLU A 110 16.92 2.65 2.58
N ARG A 111 17.80 2.52 3.58
CA ARG A 111 17.63 2.90 5.00
C ARG A 111 16.35 2.41 5.69
N GLY A 112 16.48 1.52 6.66
CA GLY A 112 15.38 1.13 7.55
C GLY A 112 15.81 0.25 8.72
N ILE A 113 14.84 -0.06 9.58
CA ILE A 113 14.93 -1.09 10.61
C ILE A 113 14.18 -2.30 10.08
N LEU A 114 14.81 -3.47 10.10
CA LEU A 114 14.28 -4.72 9.61
C LEU A 114 14.25 -5.74 10.74
N PHE A 115 13.09 -6.38 10.90
CA PHE A 115 12.90 -7.60 11.67
C PHE A 115 12.40 -8.68 10.70
N GLY A 116 13.31 -9.48 10.15
CA GLY A 116 13.04 -10.45 9.07
C GLY A 116 14.17 -10.51 8.04
N ASP A 117 13.88 -11.04 6.85
CA ASP A 117 14.87 -11.23 5.79
C ASP A 117 14.80 -10.16 4.69
N VAL A 118 15.96 -9.75 4.17
CA VAL A 118 16.06 -8.85 3.01
C VAL A 118 16.85 -9.51 1.89
N LEU A 119 16.20 -9.67 0.75
CA LEU A 119 16.84 -9.96 -0.52
C LEU A 119 16.88 -8.68 -1.35
N SER A 120 18.04 -8.01 -1.38
CA SER A 120 18.24 -6.84 -2.25
C SER A 120 19.47 -6.93 -3.13
N ARG A 121 19.34 -6.43 -4.38
CA ARG A 121 20.45 -6.43 -5.35
C ARG A 121 21.42 -5.28 -5.11
N VAL A 122 20.93 -4.14 -4.63
CA VAL A 122 21.71 -2.96 -4.26
C VAL A 122 21.05 -2.35 -3.01
N GLY A 123 21.82 -2.08 -1.96
CA GLY A 123 21.28 -1.56 -0.70
C GLY A 123 22.21 -0.58 0.02
N GLU A 124 21.65 0.55 0.48
CA GLU A 124 22.36 1.53 1.31
C GLU A 124 21.83 1.48 2.76
N ARG A 125 22.49 0.65 3.59
CA ARG A 125 22.29 0.44 5.05
C ARG A 125 20.90 -0.05 5.50
N TRP A 126 20.88 -1.25 6.07
CA TRP A 126 19.77 -1.78 6.89
C TRP A 126 20.26 -2.09 8.30
N TYR A 127 19.44 -1.80 9.30
CA TYR A 127 19.64 -2.32 10.66
C TYR A 127 18.76 -3.56 10.82
N VAL A 128 19.39 -4.73 10.77
CA VAL A 128 18.72 -6.03 10.86
C VAL A 128 18.78 -6.52 12.31
N PHE A 129 17.64 -6.93 12.86
CA PHE A 129 17.49 -7.49 14.20
C PHE A 129 16.84 -8.87 14.11
#